data_AF-A0A165IJ39-F1
#
_entry.id   AF-A0A165IJ39-F1
#
_cell.length_a   1.000
_cell.length_b   1.000
_cell.length_c   1.000
_cell.angle_alpha   90.00
_cell.angle_beta   90.00
_cell.angle_gamma   90.00
#
_symmetry.space_group_name_H-M   'P 1'
#
loop_
_entity.id
_entity.type
_entity.pdbx_description
1 polymer ?
#
loop_
_entity_poly.entity_id
_entity_poly.type
_entity_poly.pdbx_seq_one_letter_code
_entity_poly.pdbx_strand_id
1 'polypeptide(L)'
;QSDDLLAYLNRVIDAPEEEVDPVKLEQIRAQLQANVEDRKAQQSSALEMFRSVITAGQNAIKTSLLMNGGATIALLAFLGKLTTENPGKLSVFSGSLMIFTFGVFVIGLVSGLTYLSQWLYSSQSERCKFWGWVLNVSCIFMGLASYGIFIWGAIDTYLGFKQFA
;
A
#
# COMPACT_ATOMS: atom_id res chain seq x y z
N GLN A 1 -52.42 -16.21 13.19
CA GLN A 1 -51.10 -16.62 12.64
C GLN A 1 -51.04 -18.12 12.34
N SER A 2 -51.72 -18.99 13.10
CA SER A 2 -51.79 -20.44 12.83
C SER A 2 -52.61 -20.82 11.59
N ASP A 3 -53.70 -20.10 11.30
CA ASP A 3 -54.60 -20.44 10.18
C ASP A 3 -53.98 -20.15 8.80
N ASP A 4 -53.11 -19.14 8.72
CA ASP A 4 -52.41 -18.75 7.48
C ASP A 4 -51.35 -19.80 7.10
N LEU A 5 -50.69 -20.39 8.10
CA LEU A 5 -49.78 -21.52 7.94
C LEU A 5 -50.50 -22.80 7.49
N LEU A 6 -51.68 -23.07 8.05
CA LEU A 6 -52.52 -24.20 7.64
C LEU A 6 -53.02 -24.04 6.20
N ALA A 7 -53.41 -22.83 5.81
CA ALA A 7 -53.81 -22.51 4.44
C ALA A 7 -52.63 -22.63 3.45
N TYR A 8 -51.43 -22.19 3.84
CA TYR A 8 -50.22 -22.35 3.03
C TYR A 8 -49.83 -23.83 2.88
N LEU A 9 -49.86 -24.61 3.97
CA LEU A 9 -49.56 -26.03 3.95
C LEU A 9 -50.56 -26.80 3.07
N ASN A 10 -51.86 -26.54 3.21
CA ASN A 10 -52.86 -27.16 2.34
C ASN A 10 -52.65 -26.77 0.87
N ARG A 11 -52.26 -25.52 0.58
CA ARG A 11 -51.94 -25.09 -0.78
C ARG A 11 -50.68 -25.76 -1.35
N VAL A 12 -49.66 -26.04 -0.54
CA VAL A 12 -48.44 -26.74 -0.97
C VAL A 12 -48.67 -28.25 -1.12
N ILE A 13 -49.54 -28.82 -0.27
CA ILE A 13 -49.96 -30.23 -0.36
C ILE A 13 -50.84 -30.47 -1.59
N ASP A 14 -51.74 -29.53 -1.90
CA ASP A 14 -52.64 -29.58 -3.06
C ASP A 14 -52.02 -28.97 -4.33
N ALA A 15 -50.83 -28.36 -4.22
CA ALA A 15 -50.09 -27.94 -5.41
C ALA A 15 -49.70 -29.21 -6.17
N PRO A 16 -49.92 -29.29 -7.49
CA PRO A 16 -49.33 -30.35 -8.28
C PRO A 16 -47.84 -30.37 -8.00
N GLU A 17 -47.25 -31.52 -7.71
CA GLU A 17 -45.79 -31.66 -7.76
C GLU A 17 -45.37 -31.19 -9.15
N GLU A 18 -44.83 -29.98 -9.26
CA GLU A 18 -44.19 -29.53 -10.48
C GLU A 18 -43.09 -30.55 -10.75
N GLU A 19 -43.31 -31.42 -11.75
CA GLU A 19 -42.31 -32.36 -12.20
C GLU A 19 -41.15 -31.52 -12.70
N VAL A 20 -40.16 -31.33 -11.82
CA VAL A 20 -39.01 -30.48 -12.09
C VAL A 20 -38.26 -31.14 -13.24
N ASP A 21 -38.41 -30.57 -14.43
CA ASP A 21 -37.71 -31.01 -15.63
C ASP A 21 -36.22 -31.23 -15.28
N PRO A 22 -35.73 -32.49 -15.27
CA PRO A 22 -34.41 -32.83 -14.75
C PRO A 22 -33.31 -32.10 -15.52
N VAL A 23 -33.56 -31.78 -16.80
CA VAL A 23 -32.66 -31.02 -17.65
C VAL A 23 -32.53 -29.57 -17.17
N LYS A 24 -33.65 -28.92 -16.81
CA LYS A 24 -33.62 -27.55 -16.26
C LYS A 24 -32.94 -27.51 -14.90
N LEU A 25 -33.17 -28.51 -14.05
CA LEU A 25 -32.50 -28.59 -12.74
C LEU A 25 -30.99 -28.75 -12.89
N GLU A 26 -30.55 -29.61 -13.81
CA GLU A 26 -29.13 -29.78 -14.11
C GLU A 26 -28.51 -28.50 -14.69
N GLN A 27 -29.20 -27.81 -15.60
CA GLN A 27 -28.75 -26.53 -16.15
C GLN A 27 -28.61 -25.44 -15.07
N ILE A 28 -29.59 -25.31 -14.17
CA ILE A 28 -29.53 -24.34 -13.06
C ILE A 28 -28.36 -24.67 -12.12
N ARG A 29 -28.14 -25.96 -11.81
CA ARG A 29 -27.01 -26.40 -11.00
C ARG A 29 -25.68 -26.10 -11.68
N ALA A 30 -25.56 -26.39 -12.97
CA ALA A 30 -24.36 -26.08 -13.76
C ALA A 30 -24.07 -24.58 -13.80
N GLN A 31 -25.08 -23.74 -14.03
CA GLN A 31 -24.93 -22.28 -14.01
C GLN A 31 -24.55 -21.77 -12.62
N LEU A 32 -25.15 -22.30 -11.55
CA LEU A 32 -24.80 -21.92 -10.20
C LEU A 32 -23.35 -22.30 -9.86
N GLN A 33 -22.93 -23.50 -10.24
CA GLN A 33 -21.55 -23.97 -10.07
C GLN A 33 -20.57 -23.08 -10.83
N ALA A 34 -20.84 -22.78 -12.11
CA ALA A 34 -20.03 -21.87 -12.91
C ALA A 34 -19.92 -20.47 -12.25
N ASN A 35 -21.04 -19.89 -11.81
CA ASN A 35 -21.05 -18.60 -11.13
C ASN A 35 -20.27 -18.60 -9.80
N VAL A 36 -20.33 -19.70 -9.04
CA VAL A 36 -19.58 -19.84 -7.79
C VAL A 36 -18.08 -19.98 -8.07
N GLU A 37 -17.70 -20.75 -9.09
CA GLU A 37 -16.31 -20.90 -9.52
C GLU A 37 -15.74 -19.58 -10.03
N ASP A 38 -16.49 -18.85 -10.87
CA ASP A 38 -16.10 -17.53 -11.37
C ASP A 38 -15.90 -16.53 -10.22
N ARG A 39 -16.84 -16.49 -9.25
CA ARG A 39 -16.70 -15.62 -8.07
C ARG A 39 -15.50 -15.99 -7.21
N LYS A 40 -15.24 -17.29 -7.02
CA LYS A 40 -14.05 -17.76 -6.29
C LYS A 40 -12.77 -17.38 -7.03
N ALA A 41 -12.72 -17.54 -8.35
CA ALA A 41 -11.59 -17.15 -9.17
C ALA A 41 -11.32 -15.64 -9.09
N GLN A 42 -12.37 -14.81 -9.22
CA GLN A 42 -12.28 -13.36 -9.10
C GLN A 42 -11.79 -12.93 -7.71
N GLN A 43 -12.34 -13.52 -6.63
CA GLN A 43 -11.93 -13.22 -5.26
C GLN A 43 -10.46 -13.61 -5.02
N SER A 44 -10.04 -14.79 -5.49
CA SER A 44 -8.66 -15.25 -5.38
C SER A 44 -7.70 -14.31 -6.12
N SER A 45 -8.04 -13.95 -7.36
CA SER A 45 -7.25 -13.01 -8.17
C SER A 45 -7.17 -11.63 -7.51
N ALA A 46 -8.27 -11.10 -6.97
CA ALA A 46 -8.28 -9.82 -6.26
C ALA A 46 -7.38 -9.84 -5.02
N LEU A 47 -7.39 -10.93 -4.24
CA LEU A 47 -6.51 -11.08 -3.08
C LEU A 47 -5.03 -11.18 -3.48
N GLU A 48 -4.72 -11.89 -4.55
CA GLU A 48 -3.36 -12.00 -5.07
C GLU A 48 -2.84 -10.67 -5.59
N MET A 49 -3.64 -9.95 -6.37
CA MET A 49 -3.33 -8.60 -6.85
C MET A 49 -3.12 -7.63 -5.68
N PHE A 50 -3.97 -7.68 -4.66
CA PHE A 50 -3.81 -6.86 -3.47
C PHE A 50 -2.47 -7.14 -2.76
N ARG A 51 -2.12 -8.42 -2.56
CA ARG A 51 -0.83 -8.80 -1.96
C ARG A 51 0.35 -8.32 -2.80
N SER A 52 0.28 -8.50 -4.12
CA SER A 52 1.32 -8.06 -5.07
C SER A 52 1.56 -6.55 -4.97
N VAL A 53 0.50 -5.73 -4.94
CA VAL A 53 0.60 -4.28 -4.79
C VAL A 53 1.23 -3.88 -3.45
N ILE A 54 0.87 -4.53 -2.35
CA ILE A 54 1.48 -4.28 -1.03
C ILE A 54 2.97 -4.61 -1.05
N THR A 55 3.37 -5.74 -1.62
CA THR A 55 4.78 -6.12 -1.75
C THR A 55 5.55 -5.14 -2.62
N ALA A 56 4.99 -4.70 -3.75
CA ALA A 56 5.59 -3.67 -4.60
C ALA A 56 5.80 -2.35 -3.83
N GLY A 57 4.80 -1.91 -3.06
CA GLY A 57 4.91 -0.72 -2.21
C GLY A 57 5.99 -0.84 -1.13
N GLN A 58 6.07 -1.98 -0.45
CA GLN A 58 7.14 -2.25 0.53
C GLN A 58 8.53 -2.24 -0.11
N ASN A 59 8.67 -2.79 -1.31
CA ASN A 59 9.93 -2.76 -2.05
C ASN A 59 10.31 -1.32 -2.43
N ALA A 60 9.35 -0.50 -2.89
CA ALA A 60 9.60 0.91 -3.19
C ALA A 60 10.05 1.70 -1.95
N ILE A 61 9.43 1.46 -0.79
CA ILE A 61 9.84 2.08 0.50
C ILE A 61 11.28 1.67 0.85
N LYS A 62 11.61 0.38 0.77
CA LYS A 62 12.96 -0.12 1.05
C LYS A 62 14.00 0.46 0.10
N THR A 63 13.69 0.54 -1.19
CA THR A 63 14.58 1.15 -2.19
C THR A 63 14.83 2.62 -1.88
N SER A 64 13.78 3.40 -1.61
CA SER A 64 13.94 4.82 -1.27
C SER A 64 14.72 5.03 0.04
N LEU A 65 14.47 4.19 1.05
CA LEU A 65 15.24 4.18 2.29
C LEU A 65 16.72 3.87 2.03
N LEU A 66 17.02 2.88 1.19
CA LEU A 66 18.40 2.53 0.83
C LEU A 66 19.10 3.66 0.06
N MET A 67 18.40 4.33 -0.86
CA MET A 67 18.94 5.45 -1.62
C MET A 67 19.31 6.61 -0.69
N ASN A 68 18.36 7.12 0.09
CA ASN A 68 18.60 8.24 1.00
C ASN A 68 19.56 7.84 2.13
N GLY A 69 19.34 6.69 2.77
CA GLY A 69 20.15 6.21 3.89
C GLY A 69 21.58 5.86 3.46
N GLY A 70 21.75 5.22 2.30
CA GLY A 70 23.06 4.93 1.73
C GLY A 70 23.85 6.20 1.42
N ALA A 71 23.19 7.22 0.85
CA ALA A 71 23.81 8.52 0.62
C ALA A 71 24.19 9.23 1.93
N THR A 72 23.31 9.24 2.94
CA THR A 72 23.59 9.77 4.28
C THR A 72 24.82 9.09 4.90
N ILE A 73 24.88 7.75 4.88
CA ILE A 73 26.01 6.99 5.45
C ILE A 73 27.31 7.28 4.69
N ALA A 74 27.26 7.31 3.35
CA ALA A 74 28.43 7.62 2.53
C ALA A 74 28.96 9.04 2.80
N LEU A 75 28.07 10.03 2.89
CA LEU A 75 28.45 11.39 3.27
C LEU A 75 28.99 11.46 4.69
N LEU A 76 28.36 10.82 5.68
CA LEU A 76 28.89 10.80 7.05
C LEU A 76 30.29 10.21 7.12
N ALA A 77 30.56 9.13 6.39
CA ALA A 77 31.89 8.55 6.32
C ALA A 77 32.91 9.53 5.69
N PHE A 78 32.53 10.19 4.60
CA PHE A 78 33.36 11.19 3.95
C PHE A 78 33.61 12.44 4.84
N LEU A 79 32.57 12.97 5.46
CA LEU A 79 32.66 14.10 6.39
C LEU A 79 33.53 13.74 7.60
N GLY A 80 33.40 12.52 8.14
CA GLY A 80 34.23 12.02 9.22
C GLY A 80 35.72 12.13 8.91
N LYS A 81 36.12 11.74 7.69
CA LYS A 81 37.51 11.92 7.21
C LYS A 81 37.87 13.40 7.02
N LEU A 82 36.96 14.20 6.49
CA LEU A 82 37.16 15.64 6.29
C LEU A 82 37.39 16.43 7.59
N THR A 83 36.84 15.98 8.72
CA THR A 83 37.02 16.68 10.00
C THR A 83 38.49 16.80 10.42
N THR A 84 39.33 15.84 10.03
CA THR A 84 40.75 15.84 10.37
C THR A 84 41.60 16.48 9.27
N GLU A 85 41.24 16.30 8.00
CA GLU A 85 42.04 16.79 6.87
C GLU A 85 41.77 18.26 6.53
N ASN A 86 40.51 18.69 6.50
CA ASN A 86 40.11 20.04 6.07
C ASN A 86 38.81 20.51 6.76
N PRO A 87 38.84 20.83 8.07
CA PRO A 87 37.64 21.15 8.84
C PRO A 87 36.87 22.38 8.31
N GLY A 88 37.55 23.33 7.68
CA GLY A 88 36.91 24.51 7.07
C GLY A 88 35.97 24.19 5.89
N LYS A 89 36.03 22.98 5.33
CA LYS A 89 35.20 22.54 4.20
C LYS A 89 33.98 21.72 4.62
N LEU A 90 33.81 21.42 5.92
CA LEU A 90 32.68 20.64 6.44
C LEU A 90 31.32 21.31 6.16
N SER A 91 31.27 22.65 6.20
CA SER A 91 30.04 23.42 5.97
C SER A 91 29.53 23.32 4.53
N VAL A 92 30.37 22.93 3.57
CA VAL A 92 29.97 22.75 2.17
C VAL A 92 29.02 21.56 2.01
N PHE A 93 29.17 20.52 2.82
CA PHE A 93 28.41 19.27 2.69
C PHE A 93 27.35 19.07 3.80
N SER A 94 27.29 19.96 4.80
CA SER A 94 26.30 19.85 5.87
C SER A 94 24.86 20.00 5.37
N GLY A 95 24.64 20.87 4.38
CA GLY A 95 23.35 21.03 3.69
C GLY A 95 22.90 19.74 3.01
N SER A 96 23.75 19.17 2.14
CA SER A 96 23.55 17.87 1.50
C SER A 96 23.20 16.76 2.49
N LEU A 97 23.97 16.65 3.58
CA LEU A 97 23.73 15.63 4.61
C LEU A 97 22.34 15.79 5.27
N MET A 98 21.94 17.04 5.56
CA MET A 98 20.61 17.32 6.10
C MET A 98 19.51 16.93 5.11
N ILE A 99 19.67 17.21 3.82
CA ILE A 99 18.69 16.86 2.78
C ILE A 99 18.48 15.34 2.73
N PHE A 100 19.54 14.53 2.66
CA PHE A 100 19.40 13.06 2.64
C PHE A 100 18.82 12.51 3.95
N THR A 101 19.24 13.05 5.10
CA THR A 101 18.70 12.65 6.40
C THR A 101 17.20 12.96 6.50
N PHE A 102 16.77 14.11 5.95
CA PHE A 102 15.36 14.44 5.85
C PHE A 102 14.62 13.48 4.89
N GLY A 103 15.24 13.07 3.79
CA GLY A 103 14.73 12.03 2.90
C GLY A 103 14.49 10.69 3.62
N VAL A 104 15.43 10.27 4.47
CA VAL A 104 15.30 9.08 5.35
C VAL A 104 14.13 9.24 6.33
N PHE A 105 13.99 10.42 6.95
CA PHE A 105 12.89 10.69 7.87
C PHE A 105 11.52 10.63 7.18
N VAL A 106 11.39 11.26 6.00
CA VAL A 106 10.15 11.25 5.21
C VAL A 106 9.74 9.83 4.84
N ILE A 107 10.66 8.99 4.34
CA ILE A 107 10.31 7.60 3.97
C ILE A 107 10.02 6.72 5.20
N GLY A 108 10.67 6.98 6.34
CA GLY A 108 10.33 6.36 7.62
C GLY A 108 8.91 6.68 8.06
N LEU A 109 8.50 7.95 7.94
CA LEU A 109 7.13 8.38 8.20
C LEU A 109 6.12 7.70 7.26
N VAL A 110 6.43 7.57 5.97
CA VAL A 110 5.57 6.85 5.01
C VAL A 110 5.32 5.42 5.47
N SER A 111 6.34 4.72 5.95
CA SER A 111 6.18 3.36 6.49
C SER A 111 5.24 3.32 7.71
N GLY A 112 5.40 4.25 8.66
CA GLY A 112 4.55 4.33 9.85
C GLY A 112 3.09 4.72 9.53
N LEU A 113 2.90 5.69 8.66
CA LEU A 113 1.58 6.14 8.23
C LEU A 113 0.84 5.08 7.38
N THR A 114 1.57 4.25 6.63
CA THR A 114 0.99 3.11 5.91
C THR A 114 0.40 2.09 6.88
N TYR A 115 1.11 1.78 7.96
CA TYR A 115 0.58 0.92 9.04
C TYR A 115 -0.67 1.54 9.68
N LEU A 116 -0.63 2.84 10.00
CA LEU A 116 -1.77 3.54 10.58
C LEU A 116 -2.99 3.58 9.65
N SER A 117 -2.78 3.79 8.35
CA SER A 117 -3.83 3.74 7.32
C SER A 117 -4.50 2.37 7.27
N GLN A 118 -3.71 1.28 7.28
CA GLN A 118 -4.24 -0.09 7.29
C GLN A 118 -5.06 -0.38 8.55
N TRP A 119 -4.59 0.07 9.72
CA TRP A 119 -5.36 -0.05 10.96
C TRP A 119 -6.70 0.67 10.88
N LEU A 120 -6.74 1.89 10.33
CA LEU A 120 -7.99 2.64 10.14
C LEU A 120 -8.96 1.95 9.16
N TYR A 121 -8.44 1.34 8.09
CA TYR A 121 -9.27 0.58 7.14
C TYR A 121 -9.87 -0.69 7.74
N SER A 122 -9.26 -1.26 8.78
CA SER A 122 -9.82 -2.42 9.48
C SER A 122 -11.08 -2.10 10.29
N SER A 123 -11.36 -0.82 10.55
CA SER A 123 -12.53 -0.37 11.30
C SER A 123 -13.79 -0.36 10.43
N GLN A 124 -14.94 -0.70 11.03
CA GLN A 124 -16.24 -0.63 10.34
C GLN A 124 -16.79 0.80 10.19
N SER A 125 -16.21 1.78 10.90
CA SER A 125 -16.64 3.18 10.86
C SER A 125 -16.25 3.85 9.54
N GLU A 126 -17.22 4.44 8.84
CA GLU A 126 -17.01 5.20 7.60
C GLU A 126 -16.04 6.38 7.79
N ARG A 127 -16.04 7.01 8.97
CA ARG A 127 -15.08 8.08 9.29
C ARG A 127 -13.64 7.56 9.33
N CYS A 128 -13.44 6.38 9.92
CA CYS A 128 -12.11 5.76 9.97
C CYS A 128 -11.60 5.43 8.56
N LYS A 129 -12.47 4.90 7.69
CA LYS A 129 -12.12 4.62 6.29
C LYS A 129 -11.74 5.90 5.52
N PHE A 130 -12.48 7.00 5.72
CA PHE A 130 -12.13 8.30 5.12
C PHE A 130 -10.74 8.78 5.55
N TRP A 131 -10.44 8.77 6.85
CA TRP A 131 -9.11 9.14 7.34
C TRP A 131 -8.02 8.18 6.86
N GLY A 132 -8.32 6.88 6.80
CA GLY A 132 -7.44 5.87 6.21
C GLY A 132 -7.07 6.19 4.76
N TRP A 133 -8.05 6.64 3.97
CA TRP A 133 -7.84 7.11 2.60
C TRP A 133 -6.98 8.37 2.52
N VAL A 134 -7.28 9.39 3.33
CA VAL A 134 -6.46 10.62 3.38
C VAL A 134 -5.00 10.31 3.73
N LEU A 135 -4.76 9.47 4.73
CA LEU A 135 -3.40 9.05 5.11
C LEU A 135 -2.70 8.30 3.98
N ASN A 136 -3.41 7.42 3.27
CA ASN A 136 -2.83 6.65 2.17
C ASN A 136 -2.43 7.57 1.01
N VAL A 137 -3.29 8.50 0.62
CA VAL A 137 -2.98 9.51 -0.40
C VAL A 137 -1.78 10.37 0.04
N SER A 138 -1.73 10.77 1.30
CA SER A 138 -0.57 11.49 1.86
C SER A 138 0.73 10.66 1.75
N CYS A 139 0.69 9.36 2.05
CA CYS A 139 1.84 8.46 1.90
C CYS A 139 2.36 8.43 0.46
N ILE A 140 1.46 8.41 -0.54
CA ILE A 140 1.85 8.42 -1.95
C ILE A 140 2.63 9.69 -2.29
N PHE A 141 2.10 10.86 -1.91
CA PHE A 141 2.77 12.14 -2.16
C PHE A 141 4.12 12.24 -1.43
N MET A 142 4.20 11.82 -0.17
CA MET A 142 5.44 11.82 0.60
C MET A 142 6.48 10.84 0.01
N GLY A 143 6.03 9.66 -0.45
CA GLY A 143 6.89 8.68 -1.11
C GLY A 143 7.49 9.22 -2.40
N LEU A 144 6.69 9.89 -3.24
CA LEU A 144 7.17 10.56 -4.46
C LEU A 144 8.10 11.73 -4.13
N ALA A 145 7.75 12.55 -3.13
CA ALA A 145 8.58 13.67 -2.68
C ALA A 145 9.97 13.20 -2.19
N SER A 146 10.07 12.03 -1.57
CA SER A 146 11.34 11.45 -1.13
C SER A 146 12.33 11.21 -2.28
N TYR A 147 11.85 10.82 -3.47
CA TYR A 147 12.71 10.73 -4.66
C TYR A 147 13.18 12.11 -5.13
N GLY A 148 12.32 13.12 -5.06
CA GLY A 148 12.69 14.51 -5.35
C GLY A 148 13.77 15.03 -4.40
N ILE A 149 13.62 14.76 -3.09
CA ILE A 149 14.61 15.08 -2.05
C ILE A 149 15.94 14.41 -2.33
N PHE A 150 15.94 13.12 -2.70
CA PHE A 150 17.15 12.39 -3.06
C PHE A 150 17.87 13.04 -4.25
N ILE A 151 17.15 13.35 -5.33
CA ILE A 151 17.73 13.99 -6.52
C ILE A 151 18.32 15.35 -6.16
N TRP A 152 17.61 16.15 -5.37
CA TRP A 152 18.12 17.44 -4.91
C TRP A 152 19.39 17.29 -4.07
N GLY A 153 19.41 16.38 -3.09
CA GLY A 153 20.59 16.10 -2.28
C GLY A 153 21.78 15.65 -3.12
N ALA A 154 21.55 14.83 -4.14
CA ALA A 154 22.59 14.36 -5.05
C ALA A 154 23.19 15.51 -5.89
N ILE A 155 22.36 16.43 -6.39
CA ILE A 155 22.82 17.62 -7.12
C ILE A 155 23.61 18.54 -6.19
N ASP A 156 23.12 18.80 -4.99
CA ASP A 156 23.80 19.65 -4.00
C ASP A 156 25.17 19.07 -3.63
N THR A 157 25.23 17.76 -3.38
CA THR A 157 26.49 17.05 -3.09
C THR A 157 27.47 17.14 -4.25
N TYR A 158 26.99 16.96 -5.48
CA TYR A 158 27.80 17.07 -6.68
C TYR A 158 28.38 18.48 -6.86
N LEU A 159 27.59 19.53 -6.59
CA LEU A 159 28.06 20.91 -6.61
C LEU A 159 29.09 21.17 -5.50
N GLY A 160 28.86 20.63 -4.30
CA GLY A 160 29.83 20.67 -3.20
C GLY A 160 31.17 20.06 -3.59
N PHE A 161 31.16 18.91 -4.27
CA PHE A 161 32.39 18.29 -4.80
C PHE A 161 33.08 19.14 -5.87
N LYS A 162 32.34 19.82 -6.75
CA LYS A 162 32.94 20.76 -7.72
C LYS A 162 33.60 21.97 -7.06
N GLN A 163 33.04 22.46 -5.96
CA GLN A 163 33.63 23.56 -5.20
C GLN A 163 34.81 23.09 -4.33
N PHE A 164 34.91 21.78 -4.11
CA PHE A 164 35.99 21.13 -3.39
C PHE A 164 37.22 20.86 -4.26
N ALA A 165 37.02 20.52 -5.54
CA ALA A 165 38.07 20.34 -6.55
C ALA A 165 38.70 21.67 -6.98
#